data_AF-A0A455UE32-F1
#
_entry.id   AF-A0A455UE32-F1
#
_cell.length_a   1.000
_cell.length_b   1.000
_cell.length_c   1.000
_cell.angle_alpha   90.00
_cell.angle_beta   90.00
_cell.angle_gamma   90.00
#
_symmetry.space_group_name_H-M   'P 1'
#
loop_
_entity.id
_entity.type
_entity.pdbx_description
1 polymer ?
#
loop_
_entity_poly.entity_id
_entity_poly.type
_entity_poly.pdbx_seq_one_letter_code
_entity_poly.pdbx_strand_id
1 'polypeptide(L)' 'MGRLTTHVLDTAKGQPGQGIIIEVFRLSNGERQILSTVTTNNDGRCDAPPFRR' A
#
# COMPACT_ATOMS: atom_id res chain seq x y z
N MET A 1 1.78 14.39 -12.76
CA MET A 1 2.31 13.01 -12.57
C MET A 1 1.37 12.25 -11.64
N GLY A 2 0.92 11.05 -12.03
CA GLY A 2 -0.02 10.24 -11.25
C GLY A 2 0.67 9.40 -10.18
N ARG A 3 0.05 9.25 -9.01
CA ARG A 3 0.58 8.53 -7.85
C ARG A 3 -0.51 7.64 -7.26
N LEU A 4 -0.13 6.44 -6.79
CA LEU A 4 -1.00 5.56 -6.00
C LEU A 4 -0.76 5.84 -4.52
N THR A 5 -1.83 5.98 -3.74
CA THR A 5 -1.77 6.10 -2.27
C THR A 5 -2.82 5.18 -1.67
N THR A 6 -2.65 4.81 -0.40
CA THR A 6 -3.56 3.94 0.34
C THR A 6 -3.60 4.36 1.81
N HIS A 7 -4.66 3.97 2.50
CA HIS A 7 -4.85 4.15 3.93
C HIS A 7 -5.59 2.93 4.47
N VAL A 8 -5.06 2.35 5.54
CA VAL A 8 -5.60 1.14 6.16
C VAL A 8 -6.13 1.47 7.55
N LEU A 9 -7.35 1.01 7.85
CA LEU A 9 -8.01 1.18 9.14
C LEU A 9 -8.29 -0.20 9.76
N ASP A 10 -7.94 -0.37 11.03
CA ASP A 10 -8.42 -1.49 11.86
C ASP A 10 -9.79 -1.13 12.43
N THR A 11 -10.85 -1.68 11.84
CA THR A 11 -12.23 -1.41 12.25
C THR A 11 -12.63 -2.11 13.54
N ALA A 12 -11.89 -3.14 13.99
CA ALA A 12 -12.18 -3.80 15.27
C ALA A 12 -11.77 -2.92 16.45
N LYS A 13 -10.72 -2.11 16.28
CA LYS A 13 -10.20 -1.18 17.29
C LYS A 13 -10.50 0.29 17.02
N GLY A 14 -10.98 0.63 15.84
CA GLY A 14 -11.26 2.01 15.43
C GLY A 14 -9.99 2.88 15.33
N GLN A 15 -8.87 2.28 14.92
CA GLN A 15 -7.56 2.95 14.87
C GLN A 15 -6.83 2.65 13.54
N PRO A 16 -5.78 3.41 13.18
CA PRO A 16 -5.02 3.13 11.96
C PRO A 16 -4.38 1.73 11.96
N GLY A 17 -4.41 1.07 10.82
CA GLY A 17 -3.79 -0.24 10.60
C GLY A 17 -2.28 -0.09 10.38
N GLN A 18 -1.52 0.09 11.44
CA GLN A 18 -0.06 0.19 11.42
C GLN A 18 0.62 -1.18 11.21
N GLY A 19 1.78 -1.21 10.54
CA GLY A 19 2.62 -2.41 10.43
C GLY A 19 2.15 -3.43 9.40
N ILE A 20 1.24 -3.04 8.51
CA ILE A 20 0.67 -3.90 7.48
C ILE A 20 1.55 -3.85 6.24
N ILE A 21 1.98 -5.03 5.78
CA ILE A 21 2.74 -5.18 4.54
C ILE A 21 1.77 -5.10 3.37
N ILE A 22 2.09 -4.23 2.42
CA ILE A 22 1.33 -4.03 1.17
C ILE A 22 2.27 -4.26 0.00
N GLU A 23 1.88 -5.17 -0.88
CA GLU A 23 2.57 -5.46 -2.14
C GLU A 23 1.74 -4.91 -3.30
N VAL A 24 2.37 -4.12 -4.17
CA VAL A 24 1.74 -3.62 -5.39
C VAL A 24 2.23 -4.43 -6.57
N PHE A 25 1.29 -4.94 -7.37
CA PHE A 25 1.58 -5.70 -8.57
C PHE A 25 1.08 -4.99 -9.82
N ARG A 26 1.85 -5.10 -10.90
CA ARG A 26 1.36 -4.88 -12.26
C ARG A 26 0.88 -6.21 -12.81
N LEU A 27 -0.32 -6.22 -13.37
CA LEU A 27 -0.85 -7.37 -14.10
C LEU A 27 -0.53 -7.19 -15.59
N SER A 28 0.16 -8.16 -16.18
CA SER A 28 0.51 -8.14 -17.62
C SER A 28 0.58 -9.57 -18.15
N ASN A 29 -0.06 -9.84 -19.28
CA ASN A 29 -0.04 -11.16 -19.95
C ASN A 29 -0.40 -12.35 -19.04
N GLY A 30 -1.28 -12.14 -18.06
CA GLY A 30 -1.65 -13.17 -17.08
C GLY A 30 -0.67 -13.34 -15.91
N GLU A 31 0.44 -12.60 -15.90
CA GLU A 31 1.45 -12.63 -14.85
C GLU A 31 1.34 -11.44 -13.90
N ARG A 32 1.80 -11.64 -12.66
CA ARG A 32 1.92 -10.60 -11.63
C ARG A 32 3.38 -10.20 -11.49
N GLN A 33 3.71 -8.96 -11.84
CA GLN A 33 5.02 -8.38 -11.60
C GLN A 33 4.96 -7.49 -10.36
N ILE A 34 5.78 -7.78 -9.34
CA ILE A 34 5.88 -6.93 -8.16
C ILE A 34 6.52 -5.57 -8.53
N LEU A 35 5.89 -4.48 -8.10
CA LEU A 35 6.34 -3.11 -8.32
C LEU A 35 6.94 -2.51 -7.04
N SER A 36 6.37 -2.82 -5.89
CA SER A 36 6.83 -2.31 -4.59
C SER A 36 6.29 -3.14 -3.44
N THR A 37 7.04 -3.19 -2.35
CA THR A 37 6.57 -3.66 -1.03
C THR A 37 6.76 -2.51 -0.05
N VAL A 38 5.71 -2.15 0.68
CA VAL A 38 5.72 -1.08 1.69
C VAL A 38 5.04 -1.55 2.96
N THR A 39 5.37 -0.92 4.08
CA THR A 39 4.72 -1.17 5.37
C THR A 39 3.99 0.09 5.81
N THR A 40 2.79 -0.04 6.35
CA THR A 40 2.04 1.12 6.86
C THR A 40 2.68 1.70 8.12
N ASN A 41 2.73 3.03 8.19
CA ASN A 41 3.18 3.82 9.33
C ASN A 41 2.12 3.88 10.44
N ASN A 42 2.38 4.66 11.49
CA ASN A 42 1.47 4.82 12.64
C ASN A 42 0.13 5.48 12.30
N ASP A 43 0.01 6.16 11.15
CA ASP A 43 -1.24 6.69 10.61
C ASP A 43 -1.90 5.71 9.61
N GLY A 44 -1.45 4.46 9.52
CA GLY A 44 -2.03 3.45 8.62
C GLY A 44 -1.79 3.77 7.14
N ARG A 45 -0.87 4.69 6.82
CA ARG A 45 -0.51 5.13 5.46
C ARG A 45 0.90 4.70 5.10
N CYS A 46 1.34 4.99 3.89
CA CYS A 46 2.73 4.80 3.47
C CYS A 46 3.46 6.16 3.49
N ASP A 47 4.68 6.22 4.03
CA ASP A 47 5.49 7.45 4.09
C ASP A 47 5.82 8.00 2.69
N ALA A 48 5.87 7.10 1.69
CA ALA A 48 5.97 7.43 0.28
C ALA A 48 4.84 6.75 -0.51
N PRO A 49 4.40 7.33 -1.64
CA PRO A 49 3.45 6.67 -2.54
C PRO A 49 4.01 5.32 -3.00
N PRO A 50 3.29 4.20 -2.79
CA PRO A 50 3.79 2.87 -3.19
C PRO A 50 4.05 2.75 -4.69
N PHE A 51 3.38 3.55 -5.52
CA PHE A 51 3.66 3.57 -6.96
C PHE A 51 3.49 4.96 -7.57
N ARG A 52 4.28 5.26 -8.60
CA ARG A 52 4.19 6.47 -9.43
C ARG A 52 4.24 6.07 -10.90
N ARG A 53 3.39 6.69 -11.73
CA ARG A 53 3.41 6.55 -13.19
C ARG A 53 4.53 7.37 -13.81
#